data_AF-A0A6A2SLV5-F1
#
_entry.id   AF-A0A6A2SLV5-F1
#
_cell.length_a   1.000
_cell.length_b   1.000
_cell.length_c   1.000
_cell.angle_alpha   90.00
_cell.angle_beta   90.00
_cell.angle_gamma   90.00
#
_symmetry.space_group_name_H-M   'P 1'
#
loop_
_entity.id
_entity.type
_entity.pdbx_description
1 polymer ?
#
loop_
_entity_poly.entity_id
_entity_poly.type
_entity_poly.pdbx_seq_one_letter_code
_entity_poly.pdbx_strand_id
1 'polypeptide(L)'
;MADIQDGPNVLPDTIRLIREAIRKADPDLVVFTGDQIRGYDPAYIDTFLRRRGEEPGARVRAVTEVEAKLRGIKRRARNRVNNRLLAMKSDGSNPDVQQTASTASTLVYSTTSDPQDVPTTLDELMDETRDKVRRTFAGFLGPVIEAEVPFAATYGNHDFQCGILADEQDGIYREFPGCLNPVDSLEPGTFALPIEASDGSGRVAMSVMMVNSGDYAGKPEENDAQYPAYVVNPRGLDLADSDGYGTPSPEAIDWLGAVQSELGERNGDGKPVPAIAFQHIPPQEFYDCLKEVPAWTPNAVEGARTHAGHCYVLNHEICRPGSRLGEAIGCADENVGEVDALREAGGYFALFCGHDHKNAFVGHAHGIDLGYAPTCGFECYGPKSRYRGIRLFEFHESNPAGYVTRMLTWGDLVGRYSSNEVRVWFEDHCVTGAISMRNELRRPQVFAVLSGAMSLGFMAVIRSLVKKR
;
A
#
# COMPACT_ATOMS: atom_id res chain seq x y z
N MET A 1 -0.07 11.97 0.94
CA MET A 1 1.11 11.11 1.13
C MET A 1 0.63 9.69 0.94
N ALA A 2 1.31 8.91 0.10
CA ALA A 2 0.90 7.56 -0.28
C ALA A 2 2.01 6.56 0.03
N ASP A 3 1.64 5.34 0.40
CA ASP A 3 2.52 4.17 0.47
C ASP A 3 3.81 4.44 1.24
N ILE A 4 3.71 4.91 2.49
CA ILE A 4 4.89 4.99 3.34
C ILE A 4 5.48 3.59 3.52
N GLN A 5 4.62 2.59 3.78
CA GLN A 5 4.98 1.18 3.90
C GLN A 5 6.37 0.97 4.55
N ASP A 6 6.59 1.60 5.71
CA ASP A 6 7.76 1.37 6.53
C ASP A 6 7.40 0.41 7.68
N GLY A 7 8.40 -0.26 8.23
CA GLY A 7 8.27 -1.07 9.44
C GLY A 7 8.38 -0.23 10.72
N PRO A 8 8.44 -0.88 11.91
CA PRO A 8 8.53 -0.21 13.21
C PRO A 8 9.73 0.73 13.38
N ASN A 9 10.76 0.55 12.56
CA ASN A 9 11.92 1.43 12.48
C ASN A 9 11.84 2.21 11.16
N VAL A 10 11.01 3.26 11.14
CA VAL A 10 10.83 4.13 9.96
C VAL A 10 12.17 4.65 9.48
N LEU A 11 12.41 4.59 8.18
CA LEU A 11 13.71 4.94 7.63
C LEU A 11 13.97 6.45 7.74
N PRO A 12 15.22 6.86 8.04
CA PRO A 12 15.57 8.28 8.11
C PRO A 12 15.29 9.06 6.82
N ASP A 13 15.41 8.41 5.66
CA ASP A 13 15.11 9.04 4.36
C ASP A 13 13.61 9.30 4.19
N THR A 14 12.73 8.39 4.64
CA THR A 14 11.28 8.62 4.70
C THR A 14 10.96 9.85 5.54
N ILE A 15 11.48 9.90 6.77
CA ILE A 15 11.28 11.02 7.70
C ILE A 15 11.81 12.33 7.10
N ARG A 16 12.97 12.27 6.45
CA ARG A 16 13.59 13.44 5.81
C ARG A 16 12.76 13.94 4.63
N LEU A 17 12.24 13.06 3.78
CA LEU A 17 11.38 13.46 2.67
C LEU A 17 10.13 14.19 3.17
N ILE A 18 9.45 13.61 4.17
CA ILE A 18 8.26 14.21 4.79
C ILE A 18 8.60 15.58 5.38
N ARG A 19 9.67 15.67 6.16
CA ARG A 19 10.11 16.94 6.79
C ARG A 19 10.41 18.03 5.77
N GLU A 20 11.16 17.71 4.72
CA GLU A 20 11.52 18.70 3.70
C GLU A 20 10.33 19.08 2.81
N ALA A 21 9.40 18.15 2.57
CA ALA A 21 8.15 18.45 1.88
C ALA A 21 7.27 19.41 2.69
N ILE A 22 7.09 19.17 3.99
CA ILE A 22 6.35 20.06 4.89
C ILE A 22 7.02 21.44 4.95
N ARG A 23 8.34 21.51 5.17
CA ARG A 23 9.08 22.78 5.15
C ARG A 23 8.93 23.56 3.85
N LYS A 24 8.87 22.85 2.71
CA LYS A 24 8.77 23.48 1.40
C LYS A 24 7.35 23.94 1.07
N ALA A 25 6.35 23.19 1.52
CA ALA A 25 4.95 23.39 1.17
C ALA A 25 4.18 24.25 2.16
N ASP A 26 4.56 24.22 3.44
CA ASP A 26 3.82 24.83 4.55
C ASP A 26 2.31 24.47 4.51
N PRO A 27 1.96 23.17 4.54
CA PRO A 27 0.61 22.72 4.25
C PRO A 27 -0.36 22.94 5.42
N ASP A 28 -1.61 23.29 5.11
CA ASP A 28 -2.69 23.38 6.11
C ASP A 28 -3.24 22.01 6.54
N LEU A 29 -3.02 20.96 5.74
CA LEU A 29 -3.50 19.60 5.97
C LEU A 29 -2.58 18.57 5.33
N VAL A 30 -2.31 17.48 6.04
CA VAL A 30 -1.68 16.27 5.48
C VAL A 30 -2.71 15.14 5.35
N VAL A 31 -2.84 14.58 4.15
CA VAL A 31 -3.68 13.41 3.88
C VAL A 31 -2.81 12.17 3.67
N PHE A 32 -3.12 11.06 4.35
CA PHE A 32 -2.52 9.75 4.18
C PHE A 32 -3.49 8.79 3.48
N THR A 33 -3.13 8.28 2.30
CA THR A 33 -4.04 7.56 1.41
C THR A 33 -3.95 6.04 1.54
N GLY A 34 -3.65 5.51 2.73
CA GLY A 34 -3.47 4.07 2.94
C GLY A 34 -2.07 3.52 2.67
N ASP A 35 -1.83 2.33 3.23
CA ASP A 35 -0.55 1.62 3.29
C ASP A 35 0.57 2.43 3.93
N GLN A 36 0.28 2.94 5.12
CA GLN A 36 1.30 3.61 5.92
C GLN A 36 2.23 2.59 6.59
N ILE A 37 1.72 1.39 6.90
CA ILE A 37 2.48 0.31 7.51
C ILE A 37 2.82 -0.76 6.46
N ARG A 38 4.08 -1.21 6.48
CA ARG A 38 4.47 -2.46 5.83
C ARG A 38 3.95 -3.65 6.64
N GLY A 39 2.67 -3.98 6.54
CA GLY A 39 2.06 -4.99 7.42
C GLY A 39 2.66 -6.40 7.28
N TYR A 40 3.29 -6.68 6.15
CA TYR A 40 4.06 -7.90 5.89
C TYR A 40 5.53 -7.85 6.34
N ASP A 41 5.96 -6.79 7.05
CA ASP A 41 7.31 -6.68 7.59
C ASP A 41 7.59 -7.83 8.58
N PRO A 42 8.78 -8.45 8.53
CA PRO A 42 9.18 -9.50 9.47
C PRO A 42 8.99 -9.17 10.96
N ALA A 43 8.96 -7.89 11.36
CA ALA A 43 8.68 -7.49 12.73
C ALA A 43 7.28 -7.89 13.22
N TYR A 44 6.34 -8.13 12.30
CA TYR A 44 4.96 -8.54 12.55
C TYR A 44 4.71 -10.04 12.32
N ILE A 45 5.76 -10.84 12.09
CA ILE A 45 5.63 -12.25 11.69
C ILE A 45 4.76 -13.12 12.63
N ASP A 46 4.72 -12.77 13.91
CA ASP A 46 3.96 -13.49 14.94
C ASP A 46 2.47 -13.14 14.97
N THR A 47 2.07 -12.01 14.37
CA THR A 47 0.70 -11.48 14.35
C THR A 47 0.18 -11.25 12.93
N PHE A 48 1.00 -11.55 11.92
CA PHE A 48 0.69 -11.31 10.52
C PHE A 48 -0.64 -11.94 10.11
N LEU A 49 -1.43 -11.18 9.36
CA LEU A 49 -2.68 -11.61 8.75
C LEU A 49 -2.54 -11.51 7.23
N ARG A 50 -2.82 -12.59 6.51
CA ARG A 50 -2.93 -12.50 5.05
C ARG A 50 -4.31 -11.96 4.67
N ARG A 51 -5.35 -12.35 5.40
CA ARG A 51 -6.75 -11.93 5.22
C ARG A 51 -7.40 -11.65 6.58
N ARG A 52 -8.43 -10.80 6.58
CA ARG A 52 -9.27 -10.59 7.77
C ARG A 52 -9.89 -11.91 8.22
N GLY A 53 -9.97 -12.11 9.53
CA GLY A 53 -10.53 -13.31 10.15
C GLY A 53 -9.59 -14.51 10.25
N GLU A 54 -8.36 -14.44 9.74
CA GLU A 54 -7.33 -15.46 10.00
C GLU A 54 -6.84 -15.41 11.45
N GLU A 55 -6.38 -16.54 12.01
CA GLU A 55 -5.68 -16.52 13.30
C GLU A 55 -4.31 -15.80 13.13
N PRO A 56 -4.00 -14.79 13.97
CA PRO A 56 -2.76 -14.03 13.85
C PRO A 56 -1.51 -14.91 13.83
N GLY A 57 -0.65 -14.67 12.85
CA GLY A 57 0.60 -15.38 12.67
C GLY A 57 0.42 -16.86 12.33
N ALA A 58 -0.76 -17.33 11.88
CA ALA A 58 -0.94 -18.71 11.43
C ALA A 58 -0.32 -18.95 10.04
N ARG A 59 -0.57 -18.04 9.10
CA ARG A 59 -0.21 -18.15 7.68
C ARG A 59 0.69 -16.98 7.25
N VAL A 60 2.00 -17.20 7.29
CA VAL A 60 3.01 -16.18 6.92
C VAL A 60 3.44 -16.38 5.47
N ARG A 61 3.62 -15.27 4.73
CA ARG A 61 4.16 -15.31 3.36
C ARG A 61 5.58 -15.87 3.36
N ALA A 62 5.89 -16.75 2.40
CA ALA A 62 7.23 -17.36 2.29
C ALA A 62 8.36 -16.31 2.16
N VAL A 63 8.10 -15.21 1.46
CA VAL A 63 9.06 -14.09 1.32
C VAL A 63 9.36 -13.46 2.68
N THR A 64 8.33 -13.21 3.50
CA THR A 64 8.49 -12.70 4.87
C THR A 64 9.28 -13.68 5.74
N GLU A 65 9.08 -14.99 5.61
CA GLU A 65 9.88 -15.99 6.35
C GLU A 65 11.37 -15.96 5.95
N VAL A 66 11.66 -15.84 4.65
CA VAL A 66 13.04 -15.73 4.14
C VAL A 66 13.69 -14.44 4.64
N GLU A 67 12.97 -13.32 4.57
CA GLU A 67 13.46 -12.02 5.03
C GLU A 67 13.69 -12.01 6.54
N ALA A 68 12.77 -12.60 7.33
CA ALA A 68 12.93 -12.77 8.77
C ALA A 68 14.21 -13.56 9.11
N LYS A 69 14.47 -14.64 8.39
CA LYS A 69 15.69 -15.44 8.56
C LYS A 69 16.96 -14.64 8.25
N LEU A 70 16.95 -13.83 7.19
CA LEU A 70 18.06 -12.94 6.84
C LEU A 70 18.28 -11.85 7.90
N ARG A 71 17.20 -11.34 8.50
CA ARG A 71 17.22 -10.33 9.58
C ARG A 71 17.46 -10.94 10.98
N GLY A 72 17.59 -12.26 11.08
CA GLY A 72 17.77 -12.95 12.37
C GLY A 72 16.54 -12.96 13.28
N ILE A 73 15.35 -12.69 12.75
CA ILE A 73 14.09 -12.66 13.49
C ILE A 73 13.56 -14.09 13.62
N LYS A 74 13.32 -14.53 14.86
CA LYS A 74 12.74 -15.84 15.18
C LYS A 74 11.23 -15.70 15.39
N ARG A 75 10.45 -16.62 14.81
CA ARG A 75 8.99 -16.70 14.98
C ARG A 75 8.65 -17.40 16.29
N ARG A 76 8.00 -16.69 17.21
CA ARG A 76 7.56 -17.19 18.53
C ARG A 76 6.22 -17.93 18.42
N ALA A 77 5.32 -17.48 17.53
CA ALA A 77 3.99 -18.05 17.38
C ALA A 77 3.97 -19.48 16.78
N ARG A 78 5.02 -19.88 16.03
CA ARG A 78 5.11 -21.19 15.35
C ARG A 78 5.07 -22.37 16.32
N ASN A 79 5.64 -22.20 17.51
CA ASN A 79 5.64 -23.24 18.54
C ASN A 79 4.24 -23.44 19.16
N ARG A 80 3.38 -22.42 19.16
CA ARG A 80 2.01 -22.48 19.70
C ARG A 80 1.03 -23.21 18.78
N VAL A 81 1.04 -22.90 17.48
CA VAL A 81 0.17 -23.58 16.49
C VAL A 81 0.47 -25.08 16.47
N ASN A 82 1.75 -25.45 16.49
CA ASN A 82 2.17 -26.85 16.57
C ASN A 82 1.77 -27.51 17.90
N ASN A 83 1.94 -26.84 19.05
CA ASN A 83 1.55 -27.39 20.35
C ASN A 83 0.02 -27.56 20.49
N ARG A 84 -0.80 -26.68 19.89
CA ARG A 84 -2.26 -26.80 19.88
C ARG A 84 -2.74 -27.93 18.95
N LEU A 85 -2.11 -28.09 17.78
CA LEU A 85 -2.34 -29.22 16.87
C LEU A 85 -1.91 -30.57 17.49
N LEU A 86 -0.84 -30.59 18.29
CA LEU A 86 -0.41 -31.76 19.04
C LEU A 86 -1.40 -32.09 20.18
N ALA A 87 -1.90 -31.08 20.90
CA ALA A 87 -2.92 -31.25 21.94
C ALA A 87 -4.27 -31.75 21.38
N MET A 88 -4.69 -31.24 20.21
CA MET A 88 -5.90 -31.71 19.52
C MET A 88 -5.75 -33.13 18.95
N LYS A 89 -4.53 -33.55 18.59
CA LYS A 89 -4.25 -34.94 18.19
C LYS A 89 -4.20 -35.90 19.38
N SER A 90 -3.86 -35.44 20.58
CA SER A 90 -3.87 -36.26 21.80
C SER A 90 -5.25 -36.45 22.42
N ASP A 91 -6.22 -35.57 22.13
CA ASP A 91 -7.61 -35.68 22.62
C ASP A 91 -8.52 -36.59 21.77
N GLY A 92 -7.95 -37.28 20.76
CA GLY A 92 -8.67 -38.16 19.84
C GLY A 92 -8.88 -39.61 20.29
N SER A 93 -8.86 -39.94 21.59
CA SER A 93 -9.12 -41.31 22.08
C SER A 93 -10.31 -41.38 23.04
N ASN A 94 -11.33 -42.14 22.62
CA ASN A 94 -12.59 -42.44 23.32
C ASN A 94 -12.35 -43.15 24.69
N PRO A 95 -13.25 -43.00 25.68
CA PRO A 95 -13.03 -43.40 27.06
C PRO A 95 -13.49 -44.86 27.29
N ASP A 96 -12.57 -45.71 27.74
CA ASP A 96 -12.81 -46.82 28.67
C ASP A 96 -11.53 -47.67 28.77
N VAL A 97 -10.92 -47.72 29.96
CA VAL A 97 -10.44 -48.94 30.66
C VAL A 97 -9.71 -48.50 31.94
N GLN A 98 -10.10 -49.16 33.02
CA GLN A 98 -9.72 -48.97 34.42
C GLN A 98 -8.29 -49.46 34.77
N GLN A 99 -7.71 -48.80 35.79
CA GLN A 99 -6.87 -49.34 36.88
C GLN A 99 -5.44 -49.86 36.61
N THR A 100 -4.40 -49.19 37.14
CA THR A 100 -3.76 -49.42 38.47
C THR A 100 -2.29 -48.95 38.57
N ALA A 101 -1.99 -48.34 39.72
CA ALA A 101 -0.75 -48.39 40.53
C ALA A 101 0.61 -47.76 40.07
N SER A 102 0.97 -46.73 40.84
CA SER A 102 2.22 -46.51 41.60
C SER A 102 3.51 -46.00 40.94
N THR A 103 3.86 -44.78 41.37
CA THR A 103 5.17 -44.26 41.82
C THR A 103 6.42 -44.51 40.98
N ALA A 104 6.98 -43.42 40.44
CA ALA A 104 8.35 -43.00 40.72
C ALA A 104 8.56 -41.54 40.31
N SER A 105 8.92 -40.71 41.30
CA SER A 105 9.52 -39.39 41.06
C SER A 105 10.84 -39.56 40.32
N THR A 106 11.03 -38.84 39.22
CA THR A 106 12.37 -38.39 38.82
C THR A 106 12.23 -37.01 38.21
N LEU A 107 12.43 -36.03 39.07
CA LEU A 107 12.66 -34.64 38.72
C LEU A 107 13.99 -34.59 37.95
N VAL A 108 13.93 -34.47 36.62
CA VAL A 108 15.12 -34.12 35.83
C VAL A 108 15.00 -32.64 35.50
N TYR A 109 15.63 -31.81 36.35
CA TYR A 109 15.95 -30.42 36.01
C TYR A 109 16.98 -30.46 34.88
N SER A 110 16.52 -30.35 33.64
CA SER A 110 17.40 -29.94 32.54
C SER A 110 17.50 -28.42 32.58
N THR A 111 18.60 -27.96 33.16
CA THR A 111 19.01 -26.56 33.19
C THR A 111 19.66 -26.24 31.85
N THR A 112 18.95 -25.48 31.00
CA THR A 112 19.48 -24.53 30.00
C THR A 112 18.27 -23.92 29.28
N SER A 113 17.48 -23.10 29.99
CA SER A 113 16.57 -22.17 29.35
C SER A 113 17.35 -20.90 29.03
N ASP A 114 17.60 -20.67 27.74
CA ASP A 114 18.02 -19.38 27.21
C ASP A 114 16.98 -18.33 27.67
N PRO A 115 17.34 -17.11 28.12
CA PRO A 115 16.40 -16.14 28.70
C PRO A 115 15.32 -15.60 27.74
N GLN A 116 15.22 -16.13 26.51
CA GLN A 116 14.27 -15.70 25.48
C GLN A 116 13.16 -16.71 25.15
N ASP A 117 13.12 -17.87 25.79
CA ASP A 117 12.08 -18.90 25.58
C ASP A 117 10.94 -18.80 26.63
N VAL A 118 10.50 -17.59 26.96
CA VAL A 118 9.25 -17.42 27.73
C VAL A 118 8.08 -17.63 26.77
N PRO A 119 7.08 -18.49 27.10
CA PRO A 119 5.88 -18.62 26.29
C PRO A 119 5.13 -17.27 26.26
N THR A 120 5.25 -16.52 25.16
CA THR A 120 4.48 -15.28 24.98
C THR A 120 3.02 -15.64 24.64
N THR A 121 2.07 -15.05 25.38
CA THR A 121 0.64 -15.23 25.07
C THR A 121 0.27 -14.50 23.77
N LEU A 122 -0.90 -14.81 23.18
CA LEU A 122 -1.36 -14.03 22.01
C LEU A 122 -1.50 -12.56 22.37
N ASP A 123 -2.07 -12.30 23.54
CA ASP A 123 -2.40 -10.97 24.00
C ASP A 123 -1.12 -10.14 24.16
N GLU A 124 -0.08 -10.71 24.73
CA GLU A 124 1.26 -10.09 24.80
C GLU A 124 1.85 -9.81 23.40
N LEU A 125 1.72 -10.73 22.45
CA LEU A 125 2.19 -10.51 21.06
C LEU A 125 1.40 -9.40 20.37
N MET A 126 0.10 -9.33 20.60
CA MET A 126 -0.78 -8.29 20.07
C MET A 126 -0.45 -6.94 20.71
N ASP A 127 -0.17 -6.88 22.01
CA ASP A 127 0.24 -5.65 22.69
C ASP A 127 1.60 -5.15 22.20
N GLU A 128 2.58 -6.04 22.04
CA GLU A 128 3.85 -5.70 21.39
C GLU A 128 3.65 -5.17 19.96
N THR A 129 2.65 -5.70 19.25
CA THR A 129 2.32 -5.29 17.88
C THR A 129 1.68 -3.91 17.86
N ARG A 130 0.77 -3.60 18.80
CA ARG A 130 0.23 -2.25 19.00
C ARG A 130 1.35 -1.25 19.23
N ASP A 131 2.32 -1.59 20.07
CA ASP A 131 3.47 -0.73 20.34
C ASP A 131 4.38 -0.53 19.11
N LYS A 132 4.54 -1.57 18.28
CA LYS A 132 5.24 -1.45 16.99
C LYS A 132 4.49 -0.53 16.02
N VAL A 133 3.17 -0.65 15.93
CA VAL A 133 2.30 0.22 15.13
C VAL A 133 2.43 1.68 15.60
N ARG A 134 2.28 1.93 16.91
CA ARG A 134 2.50 3.26 17.52
C ARG A 134 3.86 3.85 17.18
N ARG A 135 4.95 3.06 17.27
CA ARG A 135 6.29 3.52 16.91
C ARG A 135 6.42 3.85 15.43
N THR A 136 5.79 3.06 14.56
CA THR A 136 5.74 3.33 13.11
C THR A 136 5.07 4.67 12.86
N PHE A 137 3.88 4.88 13.43
CA PHE A 137 3.13 6.14 13.32
C PHE A 137 3.93 7.32 13.86
N ALA A 138 4.50 7.20 15.06
CA ALA A 138 5.33 8.24 15.66
C ALA A 138 6.53 8.61 14.76
N GLY A 139 7.12 7.64 14.07
CA GLY A 139 8.24 7.87 13.16
C GLY A 139 7.88 8.78 11.99
N PHE A 140 6.84 8.43 11.23
CA PHE A 140 6.47 9.23 10.05
C PHE A 140 5.60 10.45 10.36
N LEU A 141 4.82 10.43 11.45
CA LEU A 141 4.06 11.60 11.91
C LEU A 141 4.94 12.61 12.63
N GLY A 142 6.13 12.24 13.10
CA GLY A 142 7.05 13.13 13.81
C GLY A 142 7.20 14.50 13.16
N PRO A 143 7.57 14.60 11.86
CA PRO A 143 7.66 15.89 11.18
C PRO A 143 6.34 16.64 11.00
N VAL A 144 5.20 15.94 10.94
CA VAL A 144 3.85 16.52 10.84
C VAL A 144 3.46 17.17 12.17
N ILE A 145 3.68 16.45 13.26
CA ILE A 145 3.42 16.91 14.63
C ILE A 145 4.38 18.05 15.01
N GLU A 146 5.67 17.94 14.68
CA GLU A 146 6.67 18.99 14.89
C GLU A 146 6.28 20.31 14.21
N ALA A 147 5.55 20.25 13.09
CA ALA A 147 5.08 21.40 12.34
C ALA A 147 3.66 21.87 12.74
N GLU A 148 3.02 21.20 13.71
CA GLU A 148 1.66 21.48 14.16
C GLU A 148 0.60 21.43 13.03
N VAL A 149 0.86 20.62 11.99
CA VAL A 149 -0.05 20.47 10.85
C VAL A 149 -1.07 19.37 11.15
N PRO A 150 -2.38 19.62 11.02
CA PRO A 150 -3.38 18.58 11.19
C PRO A 150 -3.29 17.53 10.06
N PHE A 151 -3.73 16.32 10.34
CA PHE A 151 -3.68 15.23 9.39
C PHE A 151 -4.89 14.31 9.43
N ALA A 152 -5.14 13.62 8.33
CA ALA A 152 -6.17 12.60 8.21
C ALA A 152 -5.63 11.38 7.47
N ALA A 153 -6.11 10.19 7.82
CA ALA A 153 -5.67 8.93 7.26
C ALA A 153 -6.84 8.03 6.84
N THR A 154 -6.65 7.34 5.72
CA THR A 154 -7.44 6.16 5.33
C THR A 154 -6.51 4.97 5.12
N TYR A 155 -7.06 3.83 4.69
CA TYR A 155 -6.42 2.52 4.74
C TYR A 155 -6.24 1.88 3.38
N GLY A 156 -5.20 1.06 3.28
CA GLY A 156 -4.91 0.21 2.14
C GLY A 156 -4.85 -1.27 2.49
N ASN A 157 -4.48 -2.09 1.50
CA ASN A 157 -4.48 -3.55 1.59
C ASN A 157 -3.36 -4.11 2.49
N HIS A 158 -2.35 -3.34 2.84
CA HIS A 158 -1.25 -3.79 3.71
C HIS A 158 -1.39 -3.34 5.17
N ASP A 159 -2.17 -2.30 5.46
CA ASP A 159 -2.25 -1.74 6.82
C ASP A 159 -2.69 -2.78 7.87
N PHE A 160 -3.72 -3.59 7.59
CA PHE A 160 -4.22 -4.59 8.53
C PHE A 160 -3.29 -5.79 8.72
N GLN A 161 -2.37 -6.02 7.78
CA GLN A 161 -1.60 -7.26 7.73
C GLN A 161 -0.63 -7.41 8.90
N CYS A 162 -0.33 -6.34 9.63
CA CYS A 162 0.46 -6.41 10.86
C CYS A 162 -0.26 -7.14 12.01
N GLY A 163 -1.58 -7.36 11.88
CA GLY A 163 -2.44 -7.97 12.90
C GLY A 163 -3.41 -6.98 13.56
N ILE A 164 -3.16 -5.67 13.42
CA ILE A 164 -4.02 -4.62 13.97
C ILE A 164 -4.97 -4.14 12.89
N LEU A 165 -6.28 -4.26 13.11
CA LEU A 165 -7.31 -3.89 12.13
C LEU A 165 -7.50 -2.37 12.05
N ALA A 166 -8.14 -1.90 10.98
CA ALA A 166 -8.28 -0.47 10.67
C ALA A 166 -9.02 0.32 11.77
N ASP A 167 -10.05 -0.25 12.40
CA ASP A 167 -10.77 0.35 13.52
C ASP A 167 -9.87 0.59 14.74
N GLU A 168 -9.00 -0.37 15.04
CA GLU A 168 -8.03 -0.25 16.11
C GLU A 168 -6.91 0.74 15.75
N GLN A 169 -6.46 0.75 14.48
CA GLN A 169 -5.50 1.73 13.99
C GLN A 169 -6.07 3.17 14.02
N ASP A 170 -7.36 3.38 13.77
CA ASP A 170 -8.03 4.67 13.93
C ASP A 170 -7.96 5.13 15.39
N GLY A 171 -8.12 4.20 16.33
CA GLY A 171 -7.86 4.44 17.76
C GLY A 171 -6.44 4.95 18.00
N ILE A 172 -5.45 4.30 17.41
CA ILE A 172 -4.03 4.66 17.58
C ILE A 172 -3.70 5.99 16.92
N TYR A 173 -4.18 6.27 15.70
CA TYR A 173 -3.97 7.56 15.04
C TYR A 173 -4.47 8.72 15.88
N ARG A 174 -5.63 8.57 16.54
CA ARG A 174 -6.21 9.58 17.43
C ARG A 174 -5.42 9.81 18.73
N GLU A 175 -4.47 8.94 19.07
CA GLU A 175 -3.51 9.19 20.17
C GLU A 175 -2.53 10.34 19.82
N PHE A 176 -2.36 10.66 18.53
CA PHE A 176 -1.42 11.68 18.07
C PHE A 176 -2.11 13.05 17.86
N PRO A 177 -1.46 14.15 18.29
CA PRO A 177 -2.01 15.50 18.14
C PRO A 177 -2.16 15.86 16.66
N GLY A 178 -3.25 16.57 16.32
CA GLY A 178 -3.56 16.99 14.96
C GLY A 178 -4.33 15.95 14.13
N CYS A 179 -4.58 14.74 14.66
CA CYS A 179 -5.41 13.75 13.97
C CYS A 179 -6.86 14.24 13.81
N LEU A 180 -7.37 14.22 12.58
CA LEU A 180 -8.73 14.60 12.20
C LEU A 180 -9.64 13.39 11.94
N ASN A 181 -9.15 12.15 12.06
CA ASN A 181 -10.00 10.98 11.91
C ASN A 181 -11.10 11.01 12.98
N PRO A 182 -12.38 10.93 12.60
CA PRO A 182 -13.48 11.01 13.56
C PRO A 182 -13.58 9.73 14.40
N VAL A 183 -14.26 9.83 15.54
CA VAL A 183 -14.62 8.65 16.35
C VAL A 183 -15.73 7.85 15.67
N ASP A 184 -16.71 8.57 15.10
CA ASP A 184 -17.92 8.01 14.51
C ASP A 184 -17.91 8.22 12.98
N SER A 185 -17.04 7.50 12.27
CA SER A 185 -17.11 7.39 10.81
C SER A 185 -18.11 6.31 10.36
N LEU A 186 -18.50 6.34 9.08
CA LEU A 186 -19.31 5.27 8.47
C LEU A 186 -18.64 3.90 8.64
N GLU A 187 -17.34 3.89 8.34
CA GLU A 187 -16.41 2.78 8.55
C GLU A 187 -15.00 3.38 8.74
N PRO A 188 -14.03 2.62 9.30
CA PRO A 188 -12.69 3.14 9.53
C PRO A 188 -12.06 3.72 8.26
N GLY A 189 -11.62 4.98 8.30
CA GLY A 189 -11.03 5.66 7.14
C GLY A 189 -12.01 6.19 6.08
N THR A 190 -13.34 6.10 6.27
CA THR A 190 -14.35 6.66 5.36
C THR A 190 -15.12 7.82 6.02
N PHE A 191 -14.77 9.06 5.68
CA PHE A 191 -15.36 10.27 6.27
C PHE A 191 -15.08 11.53 5.44
N ALA A 192 -15.83 12.60 5.72
CA ALA A 192 -15.65 13.92 5.09
C ALA A 192 -14.97 14.91 6.03
N LEU A 193 -14.15 15.79 5.45
CA LEU A 193 -13.53 16.93 6.10
C LEU A 193 -13.99 18.21 5.40
N PRO A 194 -15.10 18.82 5.86
CA PRO A 194 -15.60 20.07 5.31
C PRO A 194 -14.62 21.21 5.64
N ILE A 195 -14.24 21.98 4.62
CA ILE A 195 -13.43 23.19 4.75
C ILE A 195 -14.36 24.40 4.66
N GLU A 196 -14.47 25.13 5.76
CA GLU A 196 -15.31 26.33 5.83
C GLU A 196 -14.68 27.51 5.07
N ALA A 197 -15.55 28.39 4.57
CA ALA A 197 -15.19 29.63 3.92
C ALA A 197 -14.44 30.56 4.89
N SER A 198 -13.47 31.30 4.35
CA SER A 198 -12.61 32.19 5.16
C SER A 198 -13.35 33.43 5.69
N ASP A 199 -14.57 33.69 5.22
CA ASP A 199 -15.40 34.85 5.58
C ASP A 199 -16.12 34.71 6.95
N GLY A 200 -15.97 33.57 7.62
CA GLY A 200 -16.59 33.30 8.92
C GLY A 200 -18.10 33.03 8.85
N SER A 201 -18.66 32.80 7.65
CA SER A 201 -20.08 32.48 7.47
C SER A 201 -20.46 31.07 7.93
N GLY A 202 -19.49 30.19 8.14
CA GLY A 202 -19.70 28.76 8.40
C GLY A 202 -20.13 27.97 7.15
N ARG A 203 -20.18 28.61 5.98
CA ARG A 203 -20.44 27.94 4.69
C ARG A 203 -19.27 27.02 4.36
N VAL A 204 -19.55 25.79 3.94
CA VAL A 204 -18.55 24.86 3.43
C VAL A 204 -18.15 25.28 2.00
N ALA A 205 -16.89 25.67 1.82
CA ALA A 205 -16.34 26.09 0.54
C ALA A 205 -15.90 24.90 -0.32
N MET A 206 -15.34 23.87 0.31
CA MET A 206 -15.00 22.59 -0.31
C MET A 206 -14.96 21.48 0.75
N SER A 207 -14.86 20.22 0.34
CA SER A 207 -14.64 19.10 1.24
C SER A 207 -13.52 18.19 0.74
N VAL A 208 -12.76 17.64 1.68
CA VAL A 208 -11.82 16.54 1.43
C VAL A 208 -12.50 15.24 1.89
N MET A 209 -12.65 14.28 0.99
CA MET A 209 -13.24 12.98 1.31
C MET A 209 -12.14 11.93 1.48
N MET A 210 -12.22 11.21 2.59
CA MET A 210 -11.42 10.03 2.86
C MET A 210 -12.29 8.81 2.58
N VAL A 211 -11.80 7.86 1.78
CA VAL A 211 -12.56 6.65 1.42
C VAL A 211 -11.68 5.43 1.67
N ASN A 212 -12.19 4.48 2.45
CA ASN A 212 -11.57 3.17 2.59
C ASN A 212 -11.90 2.34 1.35
N SER A 213 -10.90 2.11 0.51
CA SER A 213 -11.06 1.36 -0.74
C SER A 213 -11.11 -0.17 -0.56
N GLY A 214 -11.16 -0.65 0.69
CA GLY A 214 -11.06 -2.07 1.01
C GLY A 214 -9.62 -2.58 0.98
N ASP A 215 -9.47 -3.90 1.07
CA ASP A 215 -8.17 -4.57 1.03
C ASP A 215 -8.03 -5.55 -0.15
N TYR A 216 -8.43 -6.80 0.01
CA TYR A 216 -8.26 -7.84 -1.00
C TYR A 216 -9.60 -8.50 -1.37
N ALA A 217 -9.81 -8.79 -2.65
CA ALA A 217 -11.02 -9.43 -3.15
C ALA A 217 -11.08 -10.95 -2.86
N GLY A 218 -12.28 -11.52 -2.87
CA GLY A 218 -12.51 -12.98 -2.79
C GLY A 218 -12.49 -13.59 -1.38
N LYS A 219 -13.03 -14.81 -1.26
CA LYS A 219 -12.93 -15.66 -0.07
C LYS A 219 -11.59 -16.41 -0.07
N PRO A 220 -11.00 -16.74 1.09
CA PRO A 220 -9.79 -17.55 1.18
C PRO A 220 -10.09 -19.01 0.85
N GLU A 221 -10.53 -19.31 -0.38
CA GLU A 221 -10.45 -20.68 -0.90
C GLU A 221 -9.00 -20.96 -1.26
N GLU A 222 -8.53 -22.12 -0.80
CA GLU A 222 -7.15 -22.57 -0.73
C GLU A 222 -6.39 -22.41 -2.07
N ASN A 223 -5.68 -21.30 -2.24
CA ASN A 223 -4.67 -21.18 -3.29
C ASN A 223 -3.26 -21.64 -2.83
N ASP A 224 -3.20 -22.58 -1.89
CA ASP A 224 -1.96 -23.34 -1.61
C ASP A 224 -1.53 -24.16 -2.85
N ALA A 225 -2.40 -24.33 -3.85
CA ALA A 225 -2.13 -24.96 -5.14
C ALA A 225 -1.51 -24.02 -6.21
N GLN A 226 -1.18 -22.77 -5.89
CA GLN A 226 -0.60 -21.84 -6.88
C GLN A 226 0.89 -22.06 -7.15
N TYR A 227 1.63 -22.79 -6.30
CA TYR A 227 3.05 -23.09 -6.57
C TYR A 227 3.26 -24.06 -7.74
N PRO A 228 2.51 -25.18 -7.85
CA PRO A 228 2.58 -26.05 -9.02
C PRO A 228 2.10 -25.34 -10.30
N ALA A 229 1.02 -24.56 -10.24
CA ALA A 229 0.50 -23.81 -11.40
C ALA A 229 1.46 -22.71 -11.88
N TYR A 230 2.19 -22.05 -10.96
CA TYR A 230 3.28 -21.11 -11.27
C TYR A 230 4.40 -21.76 -12.09
N VAL A 231 4.78 -23.01 -11.77
CA VAL A 231 5.80 -23.75 -12.53
C VAL A 231 5.31 -24.09 -13.95
N VAL A 232 4.01 -24.33 -14.13
CA VAL A 232 3.43 -24.73 -15.42
C VAL A 232 3.08 -23.53 -16.31
N ASN A 233 2.70 -22.38 -15.76
CA ASN A 233 2.37 -21.18 -16.53
C ASN A 233 2.84 -19.85 -15.87
N PRO A 234 4.16 -19.57 -15.87
CA PRO A 234 4.73 -18.33 -15.30
C PRO A 234 4.37 -17.07 -16.10
N ARG A 235 3.52 -17.19 -17.13
CA ARG A 235 3.18 -16.10 -18.07
C ARG A 235 2.07 -15.18 -17.56
N GLY A 236 1.40 -15.50 -16.44
CA GLY A 236 0.24 -14.75 -15.95
C GLY A 236 -0.04 -14.79 -14.44
N LEU A 237 0.95 -15.07 -13.57
CA LEU A 237 0.76 -14.99 -12.11
C LEU A 237 1.79 -14.05 -11.46
N ASP A 238 1.28 -13.06 -10.72
CA ASP A 238 2.01 -12.31 -9.72
C ASP A 238 1.94 -13.08 -8.39
N LEU A 239 3.10 -13.47 -7.84
CA LEU A 239 3.17 -14.19 -6.57
C LEU A 239 3.09 -13.25 -5.35
N ALA A 240 3.21 -11.93 -5.53
CA ALA A 240 3.04 -10.96 -4.46
C ALA A 240 1.56 -10.61 -4.22
N ASP A 241 0.74 -10.73 -5.28
CA ASP A 241 -0.62 -10.19 -5.37
C ASP A 241 -1.63 -11.16 -6.02
N SER A 242 -1.51 -12.45 -5.75
CA SER A 242 -2.40 -13.47 -6.32
C SER A 242 -3.85 -13.42 -5.79
N ASP A 243 -4.15 -12.47 -4.92
CA ASP A 243 -5.31 -12.45 -4.04
C ASP A 243 -6.41 -11.44 -4.44
N GLY A 244 -6.28 -10.71 -5.56
CA GLY A 244 -7.28 -9.73 -6.05
C GLY A 244 -7.41 -8.49 -5.16
N TYR A 245 -7.86 -7.36 -5.69
CA TYR A 245 -8.02 -6.13 -4.89
C TYR A 245 -9.47 -5.79 -4.61
N GLY A 246 -9.71 -5.37 -3.37
CA GLY A 246 -11.03 -5.00 -2.87
C GLY A 246 -11.55 -3.68 -3.46
N THR A 247 -12.78 -3.38 -3.09
CA THR A 247 -13.51 -2.15 -3.41
C THR A 247 -13.99 -1.49 -2.12
N PRO A 248 -14.38 -0.20 -2.15
CA PRO A 248 -15.20 0.35 -1.09
C PRO A 248 -16.45 -0.51 -0.81
N SER A 249 -16.96 -0.47 0.42
CA SER A 249 -18.21 -1.15 0.78
C SER A 249 -19.41 -0.54 0.04
N PRO A 250 -20.50 -1.30 -0.20
CA PRO A 250 -21.72 -0.74 -0.77
C PRO A 250 -22.23 0.47 0.02
N GLU A 251 -22.12 0.42 1.35
CA GLU A 251 -22.47 1.53 2.24
C GLU A 251 -21.59 2.76 1.99
N ALA A 252 -20.28 2.58 1.75
CA ALA A 252 -19.38 3.68 1.40
C ALA A 252 -19.72 4.29 0.03
N ILE A 253 -20.11 3.47 -0.96
CA ILE A 253 -20.55 3.97 -2.27
C ILE A 253 -21.82 4.81 -2.14
N ASP A 254 -22.84 4.31 -1.43
CA ASP A 254 -24.08 5.06 -1.19
C ASP A 254 -23.82 6.36 -0.41
N TRP A 255 -22.88 6.32 0.53
CA TRP A 255 -22.50 7.47 1.35
C TRP A 255 -21.91 8.63 0.52
N LEU A 256 -21.21 8.36 -0.59
CA LEU A 256 -20.62 9.42 -1.43
C LEU A 256 -21.65 10.43 -1.94
N GLY A 257 -22.87 9.98 -2.25
CA GLY A 257 -23.99 10.84 -2.62
C GLY A 257 -24.72 11.45 -1.41
N ALA A 258 -24.90 10.66 -0.36
CA ALA A 258 -25.57 11.12 0.86
C ALA A 258 -24.83 12.29 1.52
N VAL A 259 -23.50 12.22 1.61
CA VAL A 259 -22.69 13.27 2.22
C VAL A 259 -22.72 14.58 1.41
N GLN A 260 -22.81 14.52 0.09
CA GLN A 260 -22.98 15.73 -0.73
C GLN A 260 -24.32 16.41 -0.49
N SER A 261 -25.36 15.60 -0.30
CA SER A 261 -26.69 16.12 0.05
C SER A 261 -26.67 16.79 1.43
N GLU A 262 -26.05 16.14 2.43
CA GLU A 262 -25.88 16.71 3.77
C GLU A 262 -25.09 18.02 3.76
N LEU A 263 -23.98 18.09 3.02
CA LEU A 263 -23.18 19.31 2.90
C LEU A 263 -23.92 20.45 2.19
N GLY A 264 -24.71 20.12 1.17
CA GLY A 264 -25.57 21.09 0.49
C GLY A 264 -26.69 21.61 1.39
N GLU A 265 -27.31 20.75 2.20
CA GLU A 265 -28.28 21.14 3.23
C GLU A 265 -27.64 22.03 4.29
N ARG A 266 -26.44 21.69 4.75
CA ARG A 266 -25.66 22.49 5.71
C ARG A 266 -25.36 23.89 5.17
N ASN A 267 -25.10 24.02 3.87
CA ASN A 267 -24.92 25.31 3.20
C ASN A 267 -26.24 26.07 2.96
N GLY A 268 -27.39 25.40 3.08
CA GLY A 268 -28.72 25.99 2.92
C GLY A 268 -29.16 26.23 1.47
N ASP A 269 -28.32 25.89 0.48
CA ASP A 269 -28.65 26.01 -0.94
C ASP A 269 -28.97 24.66 -1.61
N GLY A 270 -28.76 23.56 -0.89
CA GLY A 270 -29.03 22.19 -1.36
C GLY A 270 -28.11 21.76 -2.51
N LYS A 271 -27.03 22.50 -2.79
CA LYS A 271 -26.12 22.18 -3.89
C LYS A 271 -24.95 21.33 -3.38
N PRO A 272 -24.51 20.33 -4.15
CA PRO A 272 -23.26 19.62 -3.86
C PRO A 272 -22.09 20.60 -3.72
N VAL A 273 -21.22 20.32 -2.77
CA VAL A 273 -20.04 21.11 -2.44
C VAL A 273 -18.85 20.60 -3.26
N PRO A 274 -17.97 21.50 -3.78
CA PRO A 274 -16.74 21.09 -4.43
C PRO A 274 -15.94 20.12 -3.58
N ALA A 275 -15.63 18.92 -4.10
CA ALA A 275 -14.98 17.88 -3.32
C ALA A 275 -13.85 17.18 -4.07
N ILE A 276 -12.83 16.78 -3.31
CA ILE A 276 -11.74 15.90 -3.74
C ILE A 276 -11.74 14.66 -2.86
N ALA A 277 -11.66 13.49 -3.48
CA ALA A 277 -11.61 12.20 -2.78
C ALA A 277 -10.19 11.61 -2.77
N PHE A 278 -9.84 10.97 -1.67
CA PHE A 278 -8.59 10.26 -1.48
C PHE A 278 -8.83 8.84 -0.97
N GLN A 279 -8.22 7.87 -1.64
CA GLN A 279 -8.26 6.47 -1.24
C GLN A 279 -6.97 5.74 -1.61
N HIS A 280 -6.89 4.46 -1.26
CA HIS A 280 -5.70 3.68 -1.54
C HIS A 280 -5.73 3.01 -2.91
N ILE A 281 -6.63 2.04 -3.09
CA ILE A 281 -6.76 1.20 -4.26
C ILE A 281 -7.55 1.97 -5.34
N PRO A 282 -7.05 2.06 -6.58
CA PRO A 282 -7.73 2.77 -7.65
C PRO A 282 -8.90 1.94 -8.23
N PRO A 283 -10.02 2.57 -8.62
CA PRO A 283 -11.05 1.92 -9.41
C PRO A 283 -10.58 1.68 -10.86
N GLN A 284 -11.30 0.86 -11.63
CA GLN A 284 -10.86 0.41 -12.96
C GLN A 284 -10.73 1.55 -13.98
N GLU A 285 -11.51 2.62 -13.82
CA GLU A 285 -11.53 3.82 -14.66
C GLU A 285 -10.16 4.54 -14.73
N PHE A 286 -9.23 4.25 -13.82
CA PHE A 286 -7.86 4.74 -13.94
C PHE A 286 -7.16 4.24 -15.21
N TYR A 287 -7.56 3.08 -15.77
CA TYR A 287 -7.09 2.64 -17.09
C TYR A 287 -7.57 3.53 -18.24
N ASP A 288 -8.66 4.29 -18.07
CA ASP A 288 -9.16 5.23 -19.09
C ASP A 288 -8.28 6.49 -19.20
N CYS A 289 -7.38 6.71 -18.23
CA CYS A 289 -6.29 7.69 -18.34
C CYS A 289 -5.15 7.21 -19.25
N LEU A 290 -5.17 5.95 -19.68
CA LEU A 290 -4.14 5.33 -20.49
C LEU A 290 -4.62 5.10 -21.93
N LYS A 291 -3.67 4.81 -22.81
CA LYS A 291 -3.91 4.43 -24.19
C LYS A 291 -3.35 3.04 -24.42
N GLU A 292 -4.22 2.11 -24.83
CA GLU A 292 -3.78 0.78 -25.25
C GLU A 292 -2.91 0.88 -26.52
N VAL A 293 -1.82 0.12 -26.54
CA VAL A 293 -0.81 0.11 -27.59
C VAL A 293 -0.29 -1.30 -27.85
N PRO A 294 0.33 -1.55 -29.02
CA PRO A 294 0.97 -2.84 -29.30
C PRO A 294 1.99 -3.24 -28.23
N ALA A 295 2.11 -4.54 -27.98
CA ALA A 295 2.88 -5.12 -26.86
C ALA A 295 4.38 -4.77 -26.80
N TRP A 296 4.97 -4.25 -27.87
CA TRP A 296 6.39 -3.86 -27.93
C TRP A 296 6.60 -2.36 -28.12
N THR A 297 5.56 -1.57 -27.88
CA THR A 297 5.66 -0.12 -27.87
C THR A 297 6.65 0.31 -26.76
N PRO A 298 7.61 1.21 -27.06
CA PRO A 298 8.58 1.68 -26.08
C PRO A 298 7.90 2.26 -24.83
N ASN A 299 8.41 1.88 -23.66
CA ASN A 299 7.90 2.27 -22.34
C ASN A 299 6.44 1.84 -22.04
N ALA A 300 5.84 0.97 -22.86
CA ALA A 300 4.52 0.44 -22.54
C ALA A 300 4.57 -0.48 -21.32
N VAL A 301 3.51 -0.41 -20.52
CA VAL A 301 3.31 -1.20 -19.32
C VAL A 301 2.18 -2.20 -19.60
N GLU A 302 2.43 -3.48 -19.37
CA GLU A 302 1.39 -4.50 -19.43
C GLU A 302 0.47 -4.38 -18.23
N GLY A 303 -0.85 -4.37 -18.47
CA GLY A 303 -1.86 -4.26 -17.42
C GLY A 303 -1.84 -5.44 -16.45
N ALA A 304 -2.45 -5.24 -15.29
CA ALA A 304 -2.58 -6.26 -14.25
C ALA A 304 -3.99 -6.89 -14.27
N ARG A 305 -4.08 -8.14 -13.81
CA ARG A 305 -5.35 -8.87 -13.57
C ARG A 305 -6.34 -8.81 -14.75
N THR A 306 -7.48 -8.14 -14.58
CA THR A 306 -8.55 -7.95 -15.58
C THR A 306 -8.08 -7.27 -16.85
N HIS A 307 -6.94 -6.58 -16.79
CA HIS A 307 -6.29 -5.89 -17.91
C HIS A 307 -4.99 -6.60 -18.37
N ALA A 308 -4.72 -7.80 -17.87
CA ALA A 308 -3.53 -8.58 -18.24
C ALA A 308 -3.54 -8.94 -19.73
N GLY A 309 -2.34 -8.94 -20.34
CA GLY A 309 -2.17 -9.20 -21.77
C GLY A 309 -2.35 -7.98 -22.68
N HIS A 310 -2.90 -6.89 -22.16
CA HIS A 310 -2.97 -5.59 -22.82
C HIS A 310 -1.81 -4.70 -22.39
N CYS A 311 -1.31 -3.85 -23.29
CA CYS A 311 -0.19 -2.95 -23.00
C CYS A 311 -0.62 -1.50 -23.17
N TYR A 312 -0.16 -0.65 -22.26
CA TYR A 312 -0.64 0.71 -22.15
C TYR A 312 0.52 1.70 -22.07
N VAL A 313 0.29 2.90 -22.61
CA VAL A 313 1.09 4.09 -22.32
C VAL A 313 0.18 5.16 -21.74
N LEU A 314 0.77 6.17 -21.11
CA LEU A 314 0.01 7.33 -20.64
C LEU A 314 -0.69 8.03 -21.81
N ASN A 315 -1.97 8.38 -21.67
CA ASN A 315 -2.68 9.17 -22.67
C ASN A 315 -2.36 10.67 -22.51
N HIS A 316 -1.36 11.15 -23.24
CA HIS A 316 -0.92 12.55 -23.17
C HIS A 316 -1.95 13.59 -23.65
N GLU A 317 -3.07 13.18 -24.25
CA GLU A 317 -4.16 14.09 -24.65
C GLU A 317 -5.02 14.51 -23.46
N ILE A 318 -5.12 13.67 -22.43
CA ILE A 318 -5.96 13.90 -21.24
C ILE A 318 -5.15 13.97 -19.94
N CYS A 319 -3.91 13.45 -19.95
CA CYS A 319 -3.03 13.53 -18.79
C CYS A 319 -2.24 14.84 -18.76
N ARG A 320 -2.17 15.44 -17.56
CA ARG A 320 -1.41 16.67 -17.31
C ARG A 320 0.08 16.48 -17.62
N PRO A 321 0.79 17.50 -18.14
CA PRO A 321 2.24 17.45 -18.35
C PRO A 321 3.02 17.05 -17.08
N GLY A 322 4.11 16.30 -17.25
CA GLY A 322 4.90 15.78 -16.13
C GLY A 322 4.36 14.48 -15.50
N SER A 323 3.18 14.03 -15.93
CA SER A 323 2.62 12.73 -15.55
C SER A 323 3.51 11.56 -15.98
N ARG A 324 3.54 10.51 -15.15
CA ARG A 324 4.35 9.30 -15.37
C ARG A 324 3.56 8.04 -15.02
N LEU A 325 3.50 7.12 -15.99
CA LEU A 325 3.14 5.72 -15.77
C LEU A 325 4.43 4.93 -15.52
N GLY A 326 4.57 4.38 -14.31
CA GLY A 326 5.77 3.68 -13.86
C GLY A 326 5.61 2.17 -13.79
N GLU A 327 4.39 1.71 -13.54
CA GLU A 327 4.01 0.31 -13.43
C GLU A 327 2.54 0.08 -13.77
N ALA A 328 2.11 -1.19 -13.74
CA ALA A 328 0.72 -1.55 -14.05
C ALA A 328 -0.21 -0.92 -13.03
N ILE A 329 -1.46 -0.66 -13.41
CA ILE A 329 -2.46 -0.18 -12.47
C ILE A 329 -3.04 -1.39 -11.74
N GLY A 330 -2.75 -1.48 -10.45
CA GLY A 330 -3.33 -2.44 -9.51
C GLY A 330 -4.72 -2.02 -9.07
N CYS A 331 -5.68 -1.95 -10.00
CA CYS A 331 -7.05 -1.57 -9.67
C CYS A 331 -7.84 -2.68 -8.99
N ALA A 332 -8.96 -2.29 -8.38
CA ALA A 332 -9.99 -3.20 -7.90
C ALA A 332 -10.42 -4.23 -8.97
N ASP A 333 -10.67 -5.47 -8.54
CA ASP A 333 -11.01 -6.57 -9.45
C ASP A 333 -12.41 -6.42 -10.07
N GLU A 334 -13.32 -5.79 -9.34
CA GLU A 334 -14.68 -5.49 -9.77
C GLU A 334 -14.87 -3.97 -9.89
N ASN A 335 -15.52 -3.52 -10.96
CA ASN A 335 -16.00 -2.15 -11.05
C ASN A 335 -17.38 -2.07 -10.38
N VAL A 336 -17.44 -1.43 -9.21
CA VAL A 336 -18.66 -1.26 -8.41
C VAL A 336 -19.41 0.04 -8.69
N GLY A 337 -19.03 0.78 -9.74
CA GLY A 337 -19.65 2.04 -10.10
C GLY A 337 -19.21 3.23 -9.25
N GLU A 338 -18.03 3.16 -8.61
CA GLU A 338 -17.53 4.21 -7.71
C GLU A 338 -17.39 5.57 -8.43
N VAL A 339 -16.77 5.60 -9.61
CA VAL A 339 -16.60 6.85 -10.37
C VAL A 339 -17.95 7.38 -10.88
N ASP A 340 -18.87 6.49 -11.24
CA ASP A 340 -20.23 6.88 -11.60
C ASP A 340 -20.96 7.48 -10.39
N ALA A 341 -20.85 6.91 -9.20
CA ALA A 341 -21.43 7.45 -7.97
C ALA A 341 -20.89 8.85 -7.63
N LEU A 342 -19.57 9.05 -7.75
CA LEU A 342 -18.95 10.38 -7.59
C LEU A 342 -19.51 11.39 -8.60
N ARG A 343 -19.66 10.98 -9.87
CA ARG A 343 -20.19 11.85 -10.93
C ARG A 343 -21.67 12.20 -10.69
N GLU A 344 -22.47 11.21 -10.33
CA GLU A 344 -23.91 11.36 -10.10
C GLU A 344 -24.24 12.18 -8.86
N ALA A 345 -23.44 12.05 -7.79
CA ALA A 345 -23.54 12.88 -6.60
C ALA A 345 -23.32 14.37 -6.90
N GLY A 346 -22.47 14.68 -7.89
CA GLY A 346 -22.03 16.03 -8.19
C GLY A 346 -21.07 16.59 -7.13
N GLY A 347 -20.42 17.71 -7.46
CA GLY A 347 -19.46 18.37 -6.56
C GLY A 347 -18.04 17.78 -6.60
N TYR A 348 -17.89 16.46 -6.78
CA TYR A 348 -16.59 15.83 -6.93
C TYR A 348 -15.88 16.28 -8.21
N PHE A 349 -14.65 16.79 -8.07
CA PHE A 349 -13.82 17.20 -9.20
C PHE A 349 -12.55 16.35 -9.35
N ALA A 350 -12.21 15.53 -8.35
CA ALA A 350 -11.04 14.66 -8.41
C ALA A 350 -11.12 13.45 -7.46
N LEU A 351 -10.49 12.35 -7.86
CA LEU A 351 -10.17 11.17 -7.07
C LEU A 351 -8.66 10.87 -7.17
N PHE A 352 -7.99 10.78 -6.02
CA PHE A 352 -6.55 10.52 -5.94
C PHE A 352 -6.22 9.25 -5.15
N CYS A 353 -5.36 8.44 -5.73
CA CYS A 353 -4.98 7.12 -5.20
C CYS A 353 -3.47 6.98 -4.93
N GLY A 354 -3.14 6.00 -4.08
CA GLY A 354 -1.79 5.50 -3.85
C GLY A 354 -1.61 4.15 -4.55
N HIS A 355 -1.16 3.15 -3.79
CA HIS A 355 -1.11 1.72 -4.14
C HIS A 355 -0.05 1.34 -5.18
N ASP A 356 0.00 2.01 -6.32
CA ASP A 356 0.98 1.77 -7.36
C ASP A 356 2.16 2.74 -7.21
N HIS A 357 3.19 2.29 -6.49
CA HIS A 357 4.27 3.11 -5.94
C HIS A 357 5.06 3.94 -6.97
N LYS A 358 5.08 3.52 -8.24
CA LYS A 358 5.83 4.16 -9.34
C LYS A 358 4.96 5.09 -10.18
N ASN A 359 3.64 5.07 -10.01
CA ASN A 359 2.71 5.90 -10.77
C ASN A 359 2.64 7.32 -10.19
N ALA A 360 2.63 8.31 -11.08
CA ALA A 360 2.56 9.72 -10.71
C ALA A 360 1.94 10.51 -11.85
N PHE A 361 0.64 10.32 -12.10
CA PHE A 361 -0.09 11.01 -13.16
C PHE A 361 -1.37 11.66 -12.67
N VAL A 362 -1.93 12.55 -13.50
CA VAL A 362 -3.28 13.09 -13.34
C VAL A 362 -3.91 13.12 -14.73
N GLY A 363 -4.99 12.37 -14.94
CA GLY A 363 -5.77 12.36 -16.18
C GLY A 363 -7.18 12.87 -15.95
N HIS A 364 -7.72 13.61 -16.91
CA HIS A 364 -9.12 14.04 -16.87
C HIS A 364 -9.99 13.05 -17.65
N ALA A 365 -10.82 12.29 -16.93
CA ALA A 365 -11.71 11.28 -17.50
C ALA A 365 -13.04 11.29 -16.74
N HIS A 366 -14.14 10.92 -17.42
CA HIS A 366 -15.47 10.84 -16.79
C HIS A 366 -15.96 12.14 -16.13
N GLY A 367 -15.41 13.29 -16.52
CA GLY A 367 -15.76 14.60 -15.96
C GLY A 367 -15.03 14.97 -14.66
N ILE A 368 -14.12 14.14 -14.17
CA ILE A 368 -13.30 14.39 -12.99
C ILE A 368 -11.82 14.11 -13.26
N ASP A 369 -10.94 14.56 -12.38
CA ASP A 369 -9.53 14.16 -12.44
C ASP A 369 -9.29 12.85 -11.67
N LEU A 370 -8.63 11.89 -12.33
CA LEU A 370 -8.15 10.66 -11.72
C LEU A 370 -6.62 10.75 -11.62
N GLY A 371 -6.07 10.61 -10.41
CA GLY A 371 -4.64 10.86 -10.20
C GLY A 371 -3.95 9.96 -9.19
N TYR A 372 -2.64 9.81 -9.36
CA TYR A 372 -1.77 9.05 -8.46
C TYR A 372 -0.75 9.93 -7.75
N ALA A 373 -0.41 9.53 -6.53
CA ALA A 373 0.86 9.86 -5.90
C ALA A 373 1.76 8.60 -5.84
N PRO A 374 3.07 8.72 -6.15
CA PRO A 374 4.01 7.63 -5.92
C PRO A 374 4.25 7.43 -4.43
N THR A 375 4.93 6.35 -4.07
CA THR A 375 5.38 6.12 -2.70
C THR A 375 6.25 7.27 -2.18
N CYS A 376 5.99 7.66 -0.92
CA CYS A 376 6.86 8.53 -0.14
C CYS A 376 7.71 7.77 0.90
N GLY A 377 7.53 6.46 1.00
CA GLY A 377 8.35 5.55 1.78
C GLY A 377 9.69 5.23 1.15
N PHE A 378 10.60 4.65 1.92
CA PHE A 378 11.88 4.13 1.43
C PHE A 378 12.08 2.64 1.74
N GLU A 379 11.29 2.02 2.64
CA GLU A 379 11.38 0.58 2.93
C GLU A 379 10.68 -0.28 1.88
N CYS A 380 9.60 0.21 1.29
CA CYS A 380 8.90 -0.48 0.23
C CYS A 380 9.58 -0.33 -1.14
N TYR A 381 9.21 -1.22 -2.06
CA TYR A 381 9.61 -1.09 -3.46
C TYR A 381 9.12 0.25 -4.04
N GLY A 382 9.72 0.71 -5.13
CA GLY A 382 9.28 1.97 -5.70
C GLY A 382 10.19 2.46 -6.79
N PRO A 383 9.99 3.70 -7.25
CA PRO A 383 10.83 4.27 -8.28
C PRO A 383 12.21 4.63 -7.70
N LYS A 384 13.17 4.94 -8.58
CA LYS A 384 14.45 5.55 -8.19
C LYS A 384 14.25 6.64 -7.15
N SER A 385 15.17 6.74 -6.18
CA SER A 385 15.06 7.65 -5.03
C SER A 385 14.59 9.04 -5.42
N ARG A 386 15.18 9.64 -6.46
CA ARG A 386 14.82 10.98 -6.97
C ARG A 386 13.36 11.17 -7.37
N TYR A 387 12.60 10.11 -7.60
CA TYR A 387 11.19 10.15 -8.02
C TYR A 387 10.21 9.71 -6.93
N ARG A 388 10.71 9.22 -5.79
CA ARG A 388 9.89 9.08 -4.58
C ARG A 388 9.48 10.48 -4.13
N GLY A 389 8.23 10.64 -3.68
CA GLY A 389 7.71 11.98 -3.48
C GLY A 389 6.32 12.07 -2.91
N ILE A 390 5.93 13.30 -2.60
CA ILE A 390 4.64 13.66 -2.04
C ILE A 390 3.93 14.57 -3.05
N ARG A 391 2.63 14.36 -3.25
CA ARG A 391 1.83 15.25 -4.10
C ARG A 391 1.28 16.40 -3.26
N LEU A 392 1.55 17.63 -3.70
CA LEU A 392 1.00 18.86 -3.13
C LEU A 392 -0.24 19.27 -3.91
N PHE A 393 -1.22 19.81 -3.18
CA PHE A 393 -2.43 20.41 -3.71
C PHE A 393 -2.55 21.83 -3.17
N GLU A 394 -2.80 22.79 -4.06
CA GLU A 394 -3.02 24.20 -3.73
C GLU A 394 -4.42 24.56 -4.25
N PHE A 395 -5.30 24.97 -3.35
CA PHE A 395 -6.69 25.33 -3.65
C PHE A 395 -6.89 26.83 -3.54
N HIS A 396 -7.79 27.36 -4.36
CA HIS A 396 -8.28 28.73 -4.20
C HIS A 396 -9.75 28.68 -3.86
N GLU A 397 -10.15 29.33 -2.77
CA GLU A 397 -11.52 29.22 -2.22
C GLU A 397 -12.61 29.57 -3.25
N SER A 398 -12.35 30.54 -4.13
CA SER A 398 -13.30 30.94 -5.17
C SER A 398 -13.46 29.93 -6.31
N ASN A 399 -12.53 28.99 -6.46
CA ASN A 399 -12.58 27.94 -7.49
C ASN A 399 -11.78 26.69 -7.03
N PRO A 400 -12.29 25.90 -6.08
CA PRO A 400 -11.59 24.72 -5.57
C PRO A 400 -11.28 23.68 -6.66
N ALA A 401 -12.20 23.50 -7.61
CA ALA A 401 -12.01 22.58 -8.74
C ALA A 401 -10.88 23.00 -9.71
N GLY A 402 -10.48 24.28 -9.70
CA GLY A 402 -9.34 24.80 -10.47
C GLY A 402 -7.97 24.56 -9.81
N TYR A 403 -7.88 23.63 -8.86
CA TYR A 403 -6.69 23.39 -8.04
C TYR A 403 -5.40 23.18 -8.85
N VAL A 404 -4.30 23.59 -8.24
CA VAL A 404 -2.94 23.32 -8.74
C VAL A 404 -2.38 22.11 -7.99
N THR A 405 -1.71 21.22 -8.71
CA THR A 405 -1.01 20.09 -8.09
C THR A 405 0.37 19.90 -8.69
N ARG A 406 1.33 19.51 -7.84
CA ARG A 406 2.71 19.20 -8.24
C ARG A 406 3.33 18.15 -7.35
N MET A 407 4.36 17.49 -7.86
CA MET A 407 5.17 16.56 -7.08
C MET A 407 6.27 17.30 -6.31
N LEU A 408 6.40 16.97 -5.04
CA LEU A 408 7.54 17.30 -4.19
C LEU A 408 8.40 16.04 -4.07
N THR A 409 9.38 15.92 -4.96
CA THR A 409 10.19 14.70 -5.04
C THR A 409 11.43 14.80 -4.16
N TRP A 410 11.97 13.66 -3.73
CA TRP A 410 13.29 13.58 -3.10
C TRP A 410 14.37 14.25 -3.95
N GLY A 411 14.30 14.08 -5.28
CA GLY A 411 15.23 14.67 -6.23
C GLY A 411 15.30 16.19 -6.13
N ASP A 412 14.15 16.82 -5.95
CA ASP A 412 14.01 18.27 -5.91
C ASP A 412 14.22 18.85 -4.50
N LEU A 413 13.87 18.09 -3.46
CA LEU A 413 13.92 18.55 -2.06
C LEU A 413 15.26 18.25 -1.38
N VAL A 414 15.84 17.08 -1.65
CA VAL A 414 16.96 16.55 -0.88
C VAL A 414 18.20 16.34 -1.75
N GLY A 415 18.04 15.67 -2.88
CA GLY A 415 19.13 15.40 -3.81
C GLY A 415 18.91 14.14 -4.65
N ARG A 416 19.91 13.78 -5.45
CA ARG A 416 19.74 12.74 -6.48
C ARG A 416 19.61 11.31 -5.92
N TYR A 417 20.26 11.01 -4.80
CA TYR A 417 20.42 9.67 -4.28
C TYR A 417 19.95 9.60 -2.82
N SER A 418 19.44 8.45 -2.42
CA SER A 418 19.14 8.15 -1.01
C SER A 418 20.37 7.60 -0.29
N SER A 419 20.23 7.34 1.01
CA SER A 419 21.28 6.71 1.81
C SER A 419 21.60 5.28 1.35
N ASN A 420 20.68 4.59 0.65
CA ASN A 420 20.86 3.21 0.18
C ASN A 420 20.40 3.02 -1.28
N GLU A 421 21.05 3.73 -2.20
CA GLU A 421 20.69 3.70 -3.63
C GLU A 421 20.85 2.30 -4.27
N VAL A 422 21.73 1.44 -3.75
CA VAL A 422 21.89 0.07 -4.25
C VAL A 422 20.63 -0.75 -3.96
N ARG A 423 20.06 -0.64 -2.76
CA ARG A 423 18.80 -1.30 -2.42
C ARG A 423 17.65 -0.72 -3.24
N VAL A 424 17.55 0.60 -3.35
CA VAL A 424 16.51 1.25 -4.16
C VAL A 424 16.62 0.84 -5.64
N TRP A 425 17.84 0.71 -6.18
CA TRP A 425 18.02 0.23 -7.54
C TRP A 425 17.55 -1.22 -7.71
N PHE A 426 17.88 -2.09 -6.75
CA PHE A 426 17.40 -3.48 -6.72
C PHE A 426 15.88 -3.51 -6.63
N GLU A 427 15.25 -2.74 -5.75
CA GLU A 427 13.79 -2.66 -5.64
C GLU A 427 13.10 -2.06 -6.88
N ASP A 428 13.75 -1.11 -7.56
CA ASP A 428 13.21 -0.50 -8.78
C ASP A 428 13.29 -1.44 -9.99
N HIS A 429 14.30 -2.31 -10.08
CA HIS A 429 14.58 -3.13 -11.27
C HIS A 429 14.54 -4.65 -11.08
N CYS A 430 14.60 -5.15 -9.84
CA CYS A 430 14.54 -6.59 -9.56
C CYS A 430 13.08 -7.05 -9.53
N VAL A 431 12.63 -7.28 -10.76
CA VAL A 431 11.59 -8.19 -11.22
C VAL A 431 10.91 -8.99 -10.11
N THR A 432 9.75 -8.52 -9.66
CA THR A 432 8.80 -9.29 -8.83
C THR A 432 8.08 -10.38 -9.63
N GLY A 433 8.15 -10.33 -10.97
CA GLY A 433 7.57 -11.34 -11.86
C GLY A 433 7.84 -11.09 -13.35
N ALA A 434 7.49 -12.05 -14.22
CA ALA A 434 7.80 -11.99 -15.66
C ALA A 434 7.23 -10.76 -16.38
N ILE A 435 6.11 -10.21 -15.91
CA ILE A 435 5.49 -8.99 -16.44
C ILE A 435 6.40 -7.77 -16.22
N SER A 436 6.89 -7.59 -14.99
CA SER A 436 7.84 -6.53 -14.64
C SER A 436 9.12 -6.62 -15.48
N MET A 437 9.64 -7.82 -15.74
CA MET A 437 10.78 -8.02 -16.64
C MET A 437 10.49 -7.61 -18.08
N ARG A 438 9.31 -7.95 -18.63
CA ARG A 438 8.91 -7.53 -19.98
C ARG A 438 8.76 -6.02 -20.07
N ASN A 439 8.17 -5.38 -19.05
CA ASN A 439 8.06 -3.93 -18.95
C ASN A 439 9.45 -3.27 -19.00
N GLU A 440 10.42 -3.77 -18.23
CA GLU A 440 11.79 -3.26 -18.27
C GLU A 440 12.46 -3.47 -19.65
N LEU A 441 12.24 -4.61 -20.31
CA LEU A 441 12.75 -4.85 -21.67
C LEU A 441 12.17 -3.90 -22.72
N ARG A 442 10.97 -3.34 -22.50
CA ARG A 442 10.36 -2.31 -23.36
C ARG A 442 10.99 -0.93 -23.16
N ARG A 443 11.79 -0.72 -22.12
CA ARG A 443 12.49 0.56 -21.90
C ARG A 443 13.70 0.66 -22.83
N PRO A 444 13.79 1.70 -23.70
CA PRO A 444 14.86 1.81 -24.70
C PRO A 444 16.28 1.75 -24.11
N GLN A 445 16.47 2.33 -22.93
CA GLN A 445 17.77 2.34 -22.25
C GLN A 445 18.21 0.93 -21.83
N VAL A 446 17.28 0.13 -21.29
CA VAL A 446 17.54 -1.25 -20.86
C VAL A 446 17.80 -2.13 -22.09
N PHE A 447 16.96 -2.00 -23.14
CA PHE A 447 17.14 -2.72 -24.38
C PHE A 447 18.50 -2.43 -25.04
N ALA A 448 18.92 -1.17 -25.08
CA ALA A 448 20.21 -0.75 -25.65
C ALA A 448 21.40 -1.35 -24.87
N VAL A 449 21.34 -1.36 -23.53
CA VAL A 449 22.38 -1.97 -22.68
C VAL A 449 22.48 -3.48 -22.93
N LEU A 450 21.34 -4.19 -22.97
CA LEU A 450 21.33 -5.64 -23.18
C LEU A 450 21.78 -6.01 -24.60
N SER A 451 21.33 -5.28 -25.61
CA SER A 451 21.78 -5.47 -27.00
C SER A 451 23.27 -5.17 -27.16
N GLY A 452 23.79 -4.13 -26.50
CA GLY A 452 25.21 -3.83 -26.46
C GLY A 452 26.05 -4.92 -25.78
N ALA A 453 25.59 -5.43 -24.64
CA ALA A 453 26.25 -6.52 -23.92
C ALA A 453 26.27 -7.83 -24.72
N MET A 454 25.16 -8.20 -25.38
CA MET A 454 25.11 -9.36 -26.27
C MET A 454 26.02 -9.21 -27.49
N SER A 455 26.09 -8.00 -28.05
CA SER A 455 26.99 -7.70 -29.18
C SER A 455 28.47 -7.82 -28.78
N LEU A 456 28.84 -7.36 -27.59
CA LEU A 456 30.19 -7.51 -27.03
C LEU A 456 30.52 -8.98 -26.71
N GLY A 457 29.57 -9.73 -26.16
CA GLY A 457 29.71 -11.17 -25.92
C GLY A 457 29.91 -11.96 -27.21
N PHE A 458 29.12 -11.68 -28.24
CA PHE A 458 29.24 -12.29 -29.56
C PHE A 458 30.58 -11.95 -30.23
N MET A 459 31.03 -10.69 -30.13
CA MET A 459 32.35 -10.27 -30.60
C MET A 459 33.50 -10.93 -29.84
N ALA A 460 33.35 -11.19 -28.55
CA ALA A 460 34.33 -11.93 -27.75
C ALA A 460 34.41 -13.41 -28.17
N VAL A 461 33.27 -14.04 -28.47
CA VAL A 461 33.22 -15.41 -29.01
C VAL A 461 33.85 -15.49 -30.39
N ILE A 462 33.54 -14.55 -31.29
CA ILE A 462 34.19 -14.48 -32.61
C ILE A 462 35.70 -14.26 -32.47
N ARG A 463 36.16 -13.33 -31.62
CA ARG A 463 37.60 -13.13 -31.37
C ARG A 463 38.28 -14.37 -30.79
N SER A 464 37.61 -15.12 -29.93
CA SER A 464 38.11 -16.39 -29.38
C SER A 464 38.27 -17.47 -30.46
N LEU A 465 37.32 -17.53 -31.40
CA LEU A 465 37.37 -18.46 -32.54
C LEU A 465 38.41 -18.06 -33.59
N VAL A 466 38.63 -16.75 -33.80
CA VAL A 466 39.64 -16.23 -34.74
C VAL A 466 41.06 -16.35 -34.18
N LYS A 467 41.26 -16.23 -32.86
CA LYS A 467 42.58 -16.45 -32.21
C LYS A 467 43.04 -17.91 -32.17
N LYS A 468 42.15 -18.87 -32.45
CA LYS A 468 42.44 -20.31 -32.49
C LYS A 468 42.81 -20.84 -33.89
N ARG A 469 43.07 -19.96 -34.87
CA ARG A 469 43.60 -20.31 -36.18
C ARG A 469 45.04 -19.87 -36.36
#